data_AF-A0A5R9CYF7-F1
#
_entry.id   AF-A0A5R9CYF7-F1
#
_cell.length_a   1.000
_cell.length_b   1.000
_cell.length_c   1.000
_cell.angle_alpha   90.00
_cell.angle_beta   90.00
_cell.angle_gamma   90.00
#
_symmetry.space_group_name_H-M   'P 1'
#
loop_
_entity.id
_entity.type
_entity.pdbx_description
1 polymer ?
#
loop_
_entity_poly.entity_id
_entity_poly.type
_entity_poly.pdbx_seq_one_letter_code
_entity_poly.pdbx_strand_id
1 'polypeptide(L)'
;MMYQRKKFQGKAATRSGFTLIEMTIVLFIISLLILIIIPNLANQRKHAQTVHTTAMKSMVQAQVDAYQSQHPDDPHVTIDDLTHNGYLTKKQANQAKHEGIRVAADD
;
A
#
# COMPACT_ATOMS: atom_id res chain seq x y z
N MET A 1 74.02 25.97 -25.44
CA MET A 1 72.68 26.07 -24.82
C MET A 1 72.33 24.72 -24.22
N MET A 2 72.16 24.66 -22.88
CA MET A 2 71.92 23.42 -22.12
C MET A 2 70.41 23.28 -21.87
N TYR A 3 69.78 22.25 -22.44
CA TYR A 3 68.36 21.95 -22.19
C TYR A 3 68.22 21.16 -20.90
N GLN A 4 67.70 21.78 -19.84
CA GLN A 4 67.37 21.07 -18.59
C GLN A 4 66.04 20.31 -18.75
N ARG A 5 66.09 18.98 -18.59
CA ARG A 5 64.88 18.14 -18.49
C ARG A 5 64.26 18.29 -17.10
N LYS A 6 63.05 18.86 -17.04
CA LYS A 6 62.22 18.95 -15.82
C LYS A 6 61.73 17.53 -15.46
N LYS A 7 62.27 16.94 -14.38
CA LYS A 7 61.77 15.66 -13.83
C LYS A 7 60.38 15.89 -13.23
N PHE A 8 59.34 15.36 -13.89
CA PHE A 8 58.00 15.25 -13.32
C PHE A 8 58.02 14.24 -12.17
N GLN A 9 58.14 14.73 -10.94
CA GLN A 9 57.86 13.94 -9.74
C GLN A 9 56.36 13.99 -9.45
N GLY A 10 55.60 13.06 -10.03
CA GLY A 10 54.21 12.85 -9.68
C GLY A 10 54.12 12.16 -8.31
N LYS A 11 53.66 12.89 -7.28
CA LYS A 11 53.28 12.29 -5.99
C LYS A 11 52.03 11.44 -6.19
N ALA A 12 52.11 10.13 -5.93
CA ALA A 12 50.94 9.26 -5.91
C ALA A 12 50.07 9.63 -4.69
N ALA A 13 48.89 10.20 -4.94
CA ALA A 13 47.92 10.45 -3.89
C ALA A 13 47.28 9.12 -3.47
N THR A 14 47.58 8.66 -2.26
CA THR A 14 46.91 7.50 -1.65
C THR A 14 45.45 7.87 -1.40
N ARG A 15 44.54 7.30 -2.18
CA ARG A 15 43.10 7.40 -1.88
C ARG A 15 42.76 6.32 -0.86
N SER A 16 42.31 6.72 0.33
CA SER A 16 41.66 5.78 1.25
C SER A 16 40.38 5.28 0.60
N GLY A 17 40.35 4.00 0.24
CA GLY A 17 39.21 3.35 -0.40
C GLY A 17 38.27 2.76 0.65
N PHE A 18 36.97 2.90 0.38
CA PHE A 18 35.90 2.16 1.06
C PHE A 18 36.21 0.66 0.99
N THR A 19 36.25 -0.01 2.13
CA THR A 19 36.67 -1.41 2.19
C THR A 19 35.49 -2.36 2.00
N LEU A 20 35.75 -3.61 1.60
CA LEU A 20 34.70 -4.63 1.56
C LEU A 20 34.08 -4.88 2.94
N ILE A 21 34.90 -4.84 4.00
CA ILE A 21 34.42 -5.02 5.38
C ILE A 21 33.41 -3.93 5.77
N GLU A 22 33.62 -2.70 5.30
CA GLU A 22 32.71 -1.58 5.52
C GLU A 22 31.36 -1.80 4.83
N MET A 23 31.37 -2.25 3.58
CA MET A 23 30.12 -2.62 2.88
C MET A 23 29.41 -3.79 3.54
N THR A 24 30.14 -4.80 4.05
CA THR A 24 29.51 -5.96 4.71
C THR A 24 28.82 -5.58 6.02
N ILE A 25 29.41 -4.69 6.82
CA ILE A 25 28.81 -4.24 8.08
C ILE A 25 27.55 -3.41 7.78
N VAL A 26 27.58 -2.57 6.76
CA VAL A 26 26.41 -1.78 6.33
C VAL A 26 25.26 -2.69 5.90
N LEU A 27 25.52 -3.67 5.04
CA LEU A 27 24.50 -4.63 4.60
C LEU A 27 23.95 -5.48 5.76
N PHE A 28 24.81 -5.83 6.72
CA PHE A 28 24.40 -6.52 7.95
C PHE A 28 23.41 -5.68 8.76
N ILE A 29 23.72 -4.40 8.99
CA ILE A 29 22.83 -3.48 9.71
C ILE A 29 21.51 -3.28 8.95
N ILE A 30 21.56 -3.06 7.62
CA ILE A 30 20.34 -2.91 6.79
C ILE A 30 19.45 -4.15 6.91
N SER A 31 20.04 -5.34 6.92
CA SER A 31 19.29 -6.60 7.06
C SER A 31 18.55 -6.68 8.40
N LEU A 32 19.18 -6.24 9.51
CA LEU A 32 18.53 -6.16 10.82
C LEU A 32 17.37 -5.16 10.83
N LEU A 33 17.55 -3.99 10.19
CA LEU A 33 16.50 -2.99 10.06
C LEU A 33 15.30 -3.53 9.26
N ILE A 34 15.54 -4.19 8.13
CA ILE A 34 14.51 -4.81 7.30
C ILE A 34 13.70 -5.84 8.11
N LEU A 35 14.38 -6.66 8.92
CA LEU A 35 13.73 -7.66 9.78
C LEU A 35 12.74 -7.04 10.77
N ILE A 36 13.03 -5.85 11.30
CA ILE A 36 12.13 -5.12 12.20
C ILE A 36 11.00 -4.43 11.42
N ILE A 37 11.31 -3.87 10.24
CA ILE A 37 10.37 -3.09 9.44
C ILE A 37 9.31 -3.97 8.77
N ILE A 38 9.67 -5.11 8.19
CA ILE A 38 8.74 -6.01 7.47
C ILE A 38 7.52 -6.42 8.31
N PRO A 39 7.66 -6.97 9.54
CA PRO A 39 6.51 -7.40 10.32
C PRO A 39 5.63 -6.21 10.73
N ASN A 40 6.24 -5.06 11.05
CA ASN A 40 5.48 -3.85 11.38
C ASN A 40 4.68 -3.34 10.17
N LEU A 41 5.30 -3.30 8.99
CA LEU A 41 4.65 -2.90 7.74
C LEU A 41 3.53 -3.87 7.33
N ALA A 42 3.75 -5.17 7.47
CA ALA A 42 2.73 -6.19 7.18
C ALA A 42 1.51 -6.03 8.09
N ASN A 43 1.72 -5.78 9.38
CA ASN A 43 0.64 -5.53 10.34
C ASN A 43 -0.13 -4.24 10.03
N GLN A 44 0.57 -3.16 9.67
CA GLN A 44 -0.06 -1.90 9.25
C GLN A 44 -0.89 -2.08 7.97
N ARG A 45 -0.38 -2.82 6.98
CA ARG A 45 -1.14 -3.14 5.76
C ARG A 45 -2.39 -3.95 6.07
N LYS A 46 -2.28 -4.95 6.95
CA LYS A 46 -3.44 -5.75 7.39
C LYS A 46 -4.49 -4.88 8.09
N HIS A 47 -4.06 -4.01 9.02
CA HIS A 47 -4.95 -3.08 9.70
C HIS A 47 -5.65 -2.13 8.73
N ALA A 48 -4.91 -1.54 7.79
CA ALA A 48 -5.47 -0.68 6.76
C ALA A 48 -6.50 -1.43 5.90
N GLN A 49 -6.25 -2.69 5.53
CA GLN A 49 -7.22 -3.51 4.80
C GLN A 49 -8.48 -3.77 5.63
N THR A 50 -8.36 -4.07 6.92
CA THR A 50 -9.52 -4.25 7.80
C THR A 50 -10.35 -2.97 7.90
N VAL A 51 -9.71 -1.81 8.14
CA VAL A 51 -10.40 -0.52 8.18
C VAL A 51 -11.08 -0.21 6.85
N HIS A 52 -10.42 -0.49 5.73
CA HIS A 52 -10.98 -0.32 4.39
C HIS A 52 -12.25 -1.17 4.19
N THR A 53 -12.19 -2.46 4.52
CA THR A 53 -13.35 -3.36 4.38
C THR A 53 -14.50 -2.98 5.31
N THR A 54 -14.21 -2.54 6.54
CA THR A 54 -15.25 -2.03 7.44
C THR A 54 -15.92 -0.78 6.88
N ALA A 55 -15.13 0.19 6.38
CA ALA A 55 -15.69 1.40 5.77
C ALA A 55 -16.52 1.08 4.52
N MET A 56 -16.06 0.14 3.71
CA MET A 56 -16.79 -0.34 2.53
C MET A 56 -18.14 -0.95 2.92
N LYS A 57 -18.17 -1.79 3.96
CA LYS A 57 -19.43 -2.36 4.49
C LYS A 57 -20.38 -1.26 4.95
N SER A 58 -19.91 -0.30 5.75
CA SER A 58 -20.74 0.82 6.23
C SER A 58 -21.27 1.69 5.08
N MET A 59 -20.45 1.94 4.06
CA MET A 59 -20.88 2.68 2.88
C MET A 59 -21.98 1.93 2.11
N VAL A 60 -21.81 0.62 1.88
CA VAL A 60 -22.85 -0.22 1.24
C VAL A 60 -24.13 -0.22 2.07
N GLN A 61 -24.04 -0.37 3.40
CA GLN A 61 -25.21 -0.30 4.27
C GLN A 61 -25.93 1.04 4.16
N ALA A 62 -25.21 2.16 4.18
CA ALA A 62 -25.83 3.48 4.01
C ALA A 62 -26.56 3.61 2.65
N GLN A 63 -26.08 2.94 1.60
CA GLN A 63 -26.77 2.90 0.30
C GLN A 63 -28.00 1.99 0.30
N VAL A 64 -27.95 0.88 1.03
CA VAL A 64 -29.11 0.00 1.28
C VAL A 64 -30.22 0.78 1.99
N ASP A 65 -29.88 1.46 3.08
CA ASP A 65 -30.82 2.25 3.87
C ASP A 65 -31.43 3.38 3.02
N ALA A 66 -30.60 4.04 2.19
CA ALA A 66 -31.05 5.09 1.28
C ALA A 66 -31.99 4.57 0.18
N TYR A 67 -31.79 3.35 -0.31
CA TYR A 67 -32.67 2.69 -1.28
C TYR A 67 -34.01 2.33 -0.63
N GLN A 68 -33.99 1.66 0.53
CA GLN A 68 -35.18 1.24 1.27
C GLN A 68 -36.03 2.43 1.73
N SER A 69 -35.40 3.55 2.10
CA SER A 69 -36.13 4.78 2.42
C SER A 69 -36.92 5.35 1.23
N GLN A 70 -36.50 5.07 -0.01
CA GLN A 70 -37.17 5.53 -1.22
C GLN A 70 -38.13 4.49 -1.81
N HIS A 71 -37.92 3.20 -1.47
CA HIS A 71 -38.71 2.08 -1.94
C HIS A 71 -39.26 1.27 -0.75
N PRO A 72 -40.21 1.83 0.01
CA PRO A 72 -40.74 1.19 1.22
C PRO A 72 -41.47 -0.15 0.93
N ASP A 73 -41.91 -0.37 -0.30
CA ASP A 73 -42.58 -1.60 -0.74
C ASP A 73 -41.60 -2.69 -1.23
N ASP A 74 -40.30 -2.41 -1.27
CA ASP A 74 -39.25 -3.33 -1.74
C ASP A 74 -38.21 -3.61 -0.63
N PRO A 75 -38.45 -4.61 0.23
CA PRO A 75 -37.56 -4.94 1.33
C PRO A 75 -36.30 -5.69 0.88
N HIS A 76 -36.25 -6.22 -0.35
CA HIS A 76 -35.18 -7.10 -0.82
C HIS A 76 -34.25 -6.37 -1.80
N VAL A 77 -33.26 -5.66 -1.26
CA VAL A 77 -32.27 -4.97 -2.08
C VAL A 77 -31.00 -5.78 -2.26
N THR A 78 -30.55 -5.92 -3.51
CA THR A 78 -29.27 -6.55 -3.85
C THR A 78 -28.21 -5.53 -4.26
N ILE A 79 -26.93 -5.93 -4.24
CA ILE A 79 -25.83 -5.09 -4.77
C ILE A 79 -26.07 -4.72 -6.24
N ASP A 80 -26.69 -5.60 -7.02
CA ASP A 80 -26.99 -5.34 -8.42
C ASP A 80 -28.10 -4.28 -8.54
N ASP A 81 -29.12 -4.29 -7.69
CA ASP A 81 -30.16 -3.26 -7.65
C ASP A 81 -29.57 -1.89 -7.28
N LEU A 82 -28.69 -1.85 -6.28
CA LEU A 82 -27.98 -0.62 -5.90
C LEU A 82 -27.10 -0.09 -7.05
N THR A 83 -26.56 -0.97 -7.89
CA THR A 83 -25.75 -0.56 -9.05
C THR A 83 -26.62 -0.04 -10.19
N HIS A 84 -27.73 -0.70 -10.49
CA HIS A 84 -28.67 -0.30 -11.54
C HIS A 84 -29.36 1.02 -11.21
N ASN A 85 -29.74 1.21 -9.94
CA ASN A 85 -30.38 2.44 -9.46
C ASN A 85 -29.38 3.56 -9.13
N GLY A 86 -28.09 3.35 -9.36
CA GLY A 86 -27.06 4.40 -9.27
C GLY A 86 -26.55 4.72 -7.86
N TYR A 87 -26.94 3.96 -6.83
CA TYR A 87 -26.44 4.09 -5.46
C TYR A 87 -24.99 3.61 -5.31
N LEU A 88 -24.59 2.62 -6.11
CA LEU A 88 -23.21 2.13 -6.18
C LEU A 88 -22.63 2.29 -7.58
N THR A 89 -21.39 2.77 -7.66
CA THR A 89 -20.62 2.69 -8.90
C THR A 89 -20.21 1.25 -9.19
N LYS A 90 -19.95 0.92 -10.46
CA LYS A 90 -19.44 -0.41 -10.87
C LYS A 90 -18.18 -0.82 -10.09
N LYS A 91 -17.30 0.15 -9.78
CA LYS A 91 -16.09 -0.10 -9.00
C LYS A 91 -16.43 -0.51 -7.56
N GLN A 92 -17.33 0.21 -6.91
CA GLN A 92 -17.79 -0.10 -5.56
C GLN A 92 -18.52 -1.46 -5.51
N ALA A 93 -19.39 -1.74 -6.47
CA ALA A 93 -20.08 -3.03 -6.56
C ALA A 93 -19.10 -4.20 -6.73
N ASN A 94 -18.11 -4.05 -7.62
CA ASN A 94 -17.07 -5.06 -7.81
C ASN A 94 -16.20 -5.23 -6.56
N GLN A 95 -15.85 -4.15 -5.88
CA GLN A 95 -15.09 -4.20 -4.64
C GLN A 95 -15.88 -4.90 -3.53
N ALA A 96 -17.16 -4.57 -3.36
CA ALA A 96 -18.04 -5.22 -2.41
C ALA A 96 -18.15 -6.74 -2.68
N LYS A 97 -18.30 -7.13 -3.95
CA LYS A 97 -18.32 -8.55 -4.37
C LYS A 97 -16.99 -9.24 -4.08
N HIS A 98 -15.86 -8.59 -4.36
CA HIS A 98 -14.52 -9.14 -4.11
C HIS A 98 -14.24 -9.33 -2.61
N GLU A 99 -14.71 -8.40 -1.79
CA GLU A 99 -14.59 -8.46 -0.32
C GLU A 99 -15.65 -9.34 0.35
N GLY A 100 -16.55 -9.95 -0.43
CA GLY A 100 -17.60 -10.82 0.09
C GLY A 100 -18.65 -10.08 0.94
N ILE A 101 -18.78 -8.77 0.75
CA ILE A 101 -19.76 -7.93 1.46
C ILE A 101 -21.15 -8.29 0.93
N ARG A 102 -21.92 -8.98 1.77
CA ARG A 102 -23.32 -9.27 1.52
C ARG A 102 -24.16 -8.12 2.05
N VAL A 103 -25.14 -7.68 1.25
CA VAL A 103 -26.23 -6.86 1.76
C VAL A 103 -27.03 -7.77 2.68
N ALA A 104 -26.90 -7.57 3.99
CA ALA A 104 -27.91 -8.01 4.91
C ALA A 104 -28.95 -6.88 4.92
N ALA A 105 -30.18 -7.17 4.50
CA ALA A 105 -31.29 -6.49 5.13
C ALA A 105 -31.20 -6.94 6.60
N ASP A 106 -31.00 -5.99 7.53
CA ASP A 106 -30.90 -6.31 8.95
C ASP A 106 -32.08 -7.23 9.37
N ASP A 107 -31.75 -8.32 10.08
CA ASP A 107 -32.65 -8.93 11.05
C ASP A 107 -32.55 -8.13 12.37
#